data_AF-A0A1S2E4D4-F1
#
_entry.id   AF-A0A1S2E4D4-F1
#
_cell.length_a   1.000
_cell.length_b   1.000
_cell.length_c   1.000
_cell.angle_alpha   90.00
_cell.angle_beta   90.00
_cell.angle_gamma   90.00
#
_symmetry.space_group_name_H-M   'P 1'
#
loop_
_entity.id
_entity.type
_entity.pdbx_description
1 polymer ?
#
loop_
_entity_poly.entity_id
_entity_poly.type
_entity_poly.pdbx_seq_one_letter_code
_entity_poly.pdbx_strand_id
1 'polypeptide(L)'
;MTELTGDYFEYTTVAGDRWDMLAYSYYGDQYKQTVLIEANRHLYLDTLTVPPAILPQGVKLKIPVIAETATNADVLPPWKTANPTYGAS
;
A
#
# COMPACT_ATOMS: atom_id res chain seq x y z
N MET A 1 13.55 6.20 -10.44
CA MET A 1 13.34 4.75 -10.55
C MET A 1 13.13 4.25 -9.13
N THR A 2 12.04 3.53 -8.83
CA THR A 2 11.76 3.07 -7.46
C THR A 2 12.66 1.88 -7.16
N GLU A 3 13.47 1.97 -6.10
CA GLU A 3 14.35 0.87 -5.68
C GLU A 3 13.66 0.02 -4.62
N LEU A 4 13.67 -1.31 -4.79
CA LEU A 4 13.10 -2.26 -3.84
C LEU A 4 14.20 -2.77 -2.90
N THR A 5 13.92 -2.80 -1.61
CA THR A 5 14.88 -3.29 -0.59
C THR A 5 14.92 -4.81 -0.50
N GLY A 6 13.85 -5.49 -0.95
CA GLY A 6 13.67 -6.94 -0.82
C GLY A 6 12.68 -7.33 0.29
N ASP A 7 12.43 -6.43 1.25
CA ASP A 7 11.46 -6.64 2.32
C ASP A 7 10.02 -6.30 1.87
N TYR A 8 9.02 -6.84 2.59
CA TYR A 8 7.61 -6.54 2.36
C TYR A 8 6.75 -6.67 3.63
N PHE A 9 5.62 -5.97 3.65
CA PHE A 9 4.54 -6.18 4.63
C PHE A 9 3.39 -6.98 4.01
N GLU A 10 2.67 -7.73 4.82
CA GLU A 10 1.41 -8.35 4.41
C GLU A 10 0.22 -7.47 4.78
N TYR A 11 -0.69 -7.26 3.84
CA TYR A 11 -1.93 -6.53 4.05
C TYR A 11 -3.11 -7.37 3.57
N THR A 12 -4.17 -7.46 4.37
CA THR A 12 -5.42 -8.12 3.95
C THR A 12 -6.42 -7.05 3.55
N THR A 13 -6.89 -7.10 2.31
CA THR A 13 -7.80 -6.10 1.76
C THR A 13 -9.15 -6.09 2.46
N VAL A 14 -9.72 -4.90 2.58
CA VAL A 14 -11.08 -4.64 3.07
C VAL A 14 -11.96 -4.13 1.94
N ALA A 15 -13.27 -4.08 2.17
CA ALA A 15 -14.22 -3.60 1.18
C ALA A 15 -13.93 -2.14 0.80
N GLY A 16 -13.82 -1.87 -0.51
CA GLY A 16 -13.60 -0.54 -1.04
C GLY A 16 -12.12 -0.16 -1.22
N ASP A 17 -11.18 -1.05 -0.89
CA ASP A 17 -9.76 -0.80 -1.13
C ASP A 17 -9.46 -0.62 -2.61
N ARG A 18 -8.54 0.30 -2.90
CA ARG A 18 -8.05 0.59 -4.25
C ARG A 18 -6.53 0.70 -4.23
N TRP A 19 -5.89 0.36 -5.35
CA TRP A 19 -4.43 0.37 -5.47
C TRP A 19 -3.81 1.75 -5.21
N ASP A 20 -4.42 2.80 -5.76
CA ASP A 20 -3.99 4.20 -5.58
C ASP A 20 -4.06 4.63 -4.11
N MET A 21 -5.12 4.22 -3.39
CA MET A 21 -5.28 4.54 -1.97
C MET A 21 -4.25 3.82 -1.09
N LEU A 22 -3.99 2.54 -1.36
CA LEU A 22 -2.97 1.78 -0.66
C LEU A 22 -1.57 2.35 -0.94
N ALA A 23 -1.27 2.69 -2.20
CA ALA A 23 0.01 3.30 -2.56
C ALA A 23 0.22 4.65 -1.86
N TYR A 24 -0.82 5.48 -1.79
CA TYR A 24 -0.76 6.73 -1.03
C TYR A 24 -0.55 6.49 0.47
N SER A 25 -1.23 5.50 1.07
CA SER A 25 -1.13 5.21 2.51
C SER A 25 0.25 4.69 2.94
N TYR A 26 0.86 3.83 2.12
CA TYR A 26 2.16 3.20 2.42
C TYR A 26 3.35 3.99 1.89
N TYR A 27 3.22 4.71 0.78
CA TYR A 27 4.34 5.38 0.11
C TYR A 27 4.17 6.89 -0.05
N GLY A 28 3.08 7.48 0.45
CA GLY A 28 2.77 8.91 0.30
C GLY A 28 2.44 9.35 -1.13
N ASP A 29 2.36 8.41 -2.08
CA ASP A 29 2.23 8.69 -3.51
C ASP A 29 1.37 7.64 -4.21
N GLN A 30 0.19 8.07 -4.65
CA GLN A 30 -0.77 7.24 -5.38
C GLN A 30 -0.22 6.68 -6.69
N TYR A 31 0.73 7.37 -7.34
CA TYR A 31 1.32 6.92 -8.60
C TYR A 31 2.24 5.71 -8.41
N LYS A 32 2.62 5.37 -7.16
CA LYS A 32 3.34 4.15 -6.84
C LYS A 32 2.46 2.89 -6.80
N GLN A 33 1.19 2.98 -7.20
CA GLN A 33 0.31 1.82 -7.35
C GLN A 33 0.86 0.73 -8.27
N THR A 34 1.65 1.11 -9.30
CA THR A 34 2.28 0.14 -10.21
C THR A 34 3.21 -0.81 -9.46
N VAL A 35 3.91 -0.33 -8.43
CA VAL A 35 4.78 -1.16 -7.58
C VAL A 35 3.97 -2.23 -6.84
N LEU A 36 2.79 -1.86 -6.32
CA LEU A 36 1.88 -2.80 -5.66
C LEU A 36 1.33 -3.83 -6.65
N ILE A 37 0.92 -3.38 -7.83
CA ILE A 37 0.35 -4.25 -8.86
C ILE A 37 1.38 -5.28 -9.33
N GLU A 38 2.61 -4.86 -9.60
CA GLU A 38 3.69 -5.74 -10.05
C GLU A 38 4.05 -6.78 -8.97
N ALA A 39 4.21 -6.36 -7.72
CA ALA A 39 4.52 -7.28 -6.61
C ALA A 39 3.43 -8.34 -6.39
N ASN A 40 2.18 -8.01 -6.71
CA ASN A 40 1.03 -8.89 -6.56
C ASN A 40 0.54 -9.49 -7.88
N ARG A 41 1.35 -9.42 -8.95
CA ARG A 41 0.92 -9.89 -10.27
C ARG A 41 0.56 -11.37 -10.31
N HIS A 42 1.24 -12.16 -9.48
CA HIS A 42 1.01 -13.59 -9.31
C HIS A 42 -0.41 -13.95 -8.84
N LEU A 43 -1.20 -12.99 -8.34
CA LEU A 43 -2.60 -13.21 -7.97
C LEU A 43 -3.54 -13.30 -9.17
N TYR A 44 -3.05 -13.00 -10.38
CA TYR A 44 -3.83 -13.00 -11.62
C TYR A 44 -3.33 -14.11 -12.53
N LEU A 45 -4.27 -14.81 -13.18
CA LEU A 45 -3.98 -16.02 -13.95
C LEU A 45 -3.16 -15.77 -15.21
N ASP A 46 -3.29 -14.60 -15.84
CA ASP A 46 -2.55 -14.25 -17.04
C ASP A 46 -1.84 -12.90 -16.90
N THR A 47 -0.88 -12.63 -17.77
CA THR A 47 -0.07 -11.41 -17.74
C THR A 47 -0.76 -10.19 -18.36
N LEU A 48 -1.87 -10.37 -19.09
CA LEU A 48 -2.62 -9.31 -19.77
C LEU A 48 -3.88 -8.85 -19.00
N THR A 49 -4.25 -9.57 -17.94
CA THR A 49 -5.41 -9.33 -17.10
C THR A 49 -5.23 -8.01 -16.40
N VAL A 50 -6.11 -7.06 -16.67
CA VAL A 50 -6.12 -5.77 -15.98
C VAL A 50 -6.56 -6.00 -14.53
N PRO A 51 -5.74 -5.68 -13.53
CA PRO A 51 -6.15 -5.74 -12.13
C PRO A 51 -7.39 -4.88 -11.91
N PRO A 52 -8.35 -5.31 -11.07
CA PRO A 52 -9.52 -4.51 -10.78
C PRO A 52 -9.11 -3.23 -10.02
N ALA A 53 -9.80 -2.12 -10.32
CA ALA A 53 -9.55 -0.85 -9.66
C ALA A 53 -10.00 -0.87 -8.18
N ILE A 54 -11.04 -1.65 -7.87
CA ILE A 54 -11.49 -1.95 -6.51
C ILE A 54 -11.10 -3.38 -6.19
N LEU A 55 -10.38 -3.56 -5.10
CA LEU A 55 -9.86 -4.84 -4.68
C LEU A 55 -10.95 -5.70 -4.04
N PRO A 56 -10.98 -7.01 -4.32
CA PRO A 56 -11.83 -7.93 -3.58
C PRO A 56 -11.44 -7.92 -2.10
N GLN A 57 -12.41 -8.01 -1.19
CA GLN A 57 -12.15 -8.12 0.24
C GLN A 57 -11.49 -9.48 0.57
N GLY A 58 -10.58 -9.47 1.55
CA GLY A 58 -9.97 -10.69 2.11
C GLY A 58 -8.77 -11.23 1.31
N VAL A 59 -8.27 -10.47 0.34
CA VAL A 59 -7.09 -10.84 -0.45
C VAL A 59 -5.84 -10.40 0.29
N LYS A 60 -4.86 -11.31 0.41
CA LYS A 60 -3.54 -10.98 0.96
C LYS A 60 -2.65 -10.36 -0.11
N LEU A 61 -2.19 -9.15 0.15
CA LEU A 61 -1.26 -8.41 -0.68
C LEU A 61 0.10 -8.31 -0.01
N LYS A 62 1.14 -8.39 -0.84
CA LYS A 62 2.50 -7.98 -0.48
C LYS A 62 2.66 -6.49 -0.75
N ILE A 63 3.10 -5.75 0.24
CA ILE A 63 3.42 -4.32 0.15
C ILE A 63 4.95 -4.19 0.24
N PRO A 64 5.67 -4.08 -0.91
CA PRO A 64 7.12 -4.02 -0.89
C PRO A 64 7.66 -2.79 -0.16
N VAL A 65 8.77 -2.96 0.56
CA VAL A 65 9.50 -1.84 1.13
C VAL A 65 10.40 -1.23 0.04
N ILE A 66 10.14 0.02 -0.28
CA ILE A 66 10.91 0.80 -1.27
C ILE A 66 11.96 1.65 -0.55
N ALA A 67 13.13 1.82 -1.16
CA ALA A 67 14.11 2.78 -0.68
C ALA A 67 13.59 4.20 -0.97
N GLU A 68 13.44 4.99 0.09
CA GLU A 68 12.94 6.35 -0.03
C GLU A 68 14.07 7.28 -0.51
N THR A 69 13.92 7.85 -1.71
CA THR A 69 14.67 9.06 -2.08
C THR A 69 13.92 10.23 -1.44
N ALA A 70 14.46 10.77 -0.34
CA ALA A 70 13.84 11.79 0.49
C ALA A 70 13.12 12.86 -0.33
N THR A 71 11.79 12.74 -0.43
CA THR A 71 10.94 13.77 -1.02
C THR A 71 9.68 13.83 -0.16
N ASN A 72 9.71 14.70 0.85
CA ASN A 72 8.62 15.05 1.78
C ASN A 72 8.16 13.95 2.76
N ALA A 73 9.05 13.56 3.67
CA ALA A 73 8.76 12.67 4.81
C ALA A 73 7.86 13.29 5.91
N ASP A 74 7.35 14.51 5.75
CA ASP A 74 6.77 15.30 6.87
C ASP A 74 5.23 15.37 6.93
N VAL A 75 4.49 14.57 6.16
CA VAL A 75 3.01 14.54 6.30
C VAL A 75 2.52 13.12 6.48
N LEU A 76 2.71 12.60 7.69
CA LEU A 76 1.91 11.47 8.16
C LEU A 76 0.45 11.94 8.33
N PRO A 77 -0.53 11.20 7.81
CA PRO A 77 -1.93 11.55 8.01
C PRO A 77 -2.29 11.44 9.51
N PRO A 78 -3.19 12.31 10.03
CA PRO A 78 -3.38 12.56 11.47
C PRO A 78 -3.85 11.35 12.30
N TRP A 79 -4.34 10.29 11.66
CA TRP A 79 -4.71 9.04 12.32
C TRP A 79 -3.50 8.18 12.74
N LYS A 80 -2.29 8.50 12.25
CA LYS A 80 -1.04 7.83 12.62
C LYS A 80 -0.27 8.55 13.75
N THR A 81 -0.65 9.79 14.11
CA THR A 81 -0.01 10.59 15.18
C THR A 81 -0.81 10.64 16.48
N ALA A 82 -2.13 10.47 16.44
CA ALA A 82 -2.94 10.42 17.64
C ALA A 82 -3.13 8.96 18.09
N ASN A 83 -2.38 8.52 19.10
CA ASN A 83 -2.84 7.45 19.97
C ASN A 83 -3.87 8.07 20.93
N PRO A 84 -5.19 7.87 20.76
CA PRO A 84 -6.13 8.40 21.74
C PRO A 84 -5.91 7.62 23.04
N THR A 85 -5.37 8.29 24.06
CA THR A 85 -5.35 7.77 25.43
C THR A 85 -6.80 7.65 25.90
N TYR A 86 -7.41 6.47 25.71
CA TYR A 86 -8.65 6.12 26.36
C TYR A 86 -8.33 5.74 27.80
N GLY A 87 -8.72 6.61 28.74
CA GLY A 87 -8.74 6.33 30.17
C GLY A 87 -7.40 6.57 30.87
N ALA A 88 -7.26 7.76 31.44
CA ALA A 88 -6.64 7.91 32.74
C ALA A 88 -7.71 8.50 33.66
N SER A 89 -7.96 7.78 34.74
CA SER A 89 -8.96 8.05 35.78
C SER A 89 -8.73 9.36 36.52
#